data_AF-A0AAP2CNM3-F1
#
_entry.id   AF-A0AAP2CNM3-F1
#
_cell.length_a   1.000
_cell.length_b   1.000
_cell.length_c   1.000
_cell.angle_alpha   90.00
_cell.angle_beta   90.00
_cell.angle_gamma   90.00
#
_symmetry.space_group_name_H-M   'P 1'
#
loop_
_entity.id
_entity.type
_entity.pdbx_description
1 polymer ?
#
loop_
_entity_poly.entity_id
_entity_poly.type
_entity_poly.pdbx_seq_one_letter_code
_entity_poly.pdbx_strand_id
1 'polypeptide(L)'
;MMSFVTIERRMEQLAGGLAVLGGLGLLFATAMTCASILLKLLRRGLDWLFPPVDAVLVLEAVRPILGEEELVTYGVGVALFAALPWCMIRRGHIKVDLLEPLFGGRFNRALDLLGDLALAVIAYLILTRQWFLIFKKARRSEESFFGALFSGDVSVVGDRLRDGQESQILGLPLWPTYMVAELCVAVFFMVACFCVLRSARALWRGGA
;
A
#
# COMPACT_ATOMS: atom_id res chain seq x y z
N MET A 1 -10.71 -22.32 23.45
CA MET A 1 -11.31 -20.98 23.16
C MET A 1 -10.29 -19.84 23.30
N MET A 2 -9.38 -19.86 24.29
CA MET A 2 -8.31 -18.85 24.48
C MET A 2 -7.36 -18.65 23.29
N SER A 3 -7.06 -19.67 22.50
CA SER A 3 -6.15 -19.55 21.34
C SER A 3 -6.71 -18.66 20.23
N PHE A 4 -8.02 -18.73 19.94
CA PHE A 4 -8.61 -17.95 18.85
C PHE A 4 -8.69 -16.46 19.17
N VAL A 5 -9.06 -16.12 20.41
CA VAL A 5 -9.11 -14.72 20.88
C VAL A 5 -7.73 -14.08 20.86
N THR A 6 -6.69 -14.85 21.19
CA THR A 6 -5.30 -14.37 21.15
C THR A 6 -4.84 -14.11 19.72
N ILE A 7 -5.19 -14.99 18.78
CA ILE A 7 -4.88 -14.81 17.35
C ILE A 7 -5.62 -13.60 16.80
N GLU A 8 -6.91 -13.45 17.11
CA GLU A 8 -7.72 -12.31 16.66
C GLU A 8 -7.10 -10.99 17.10
N ARG A 9 -6.74 -10.87 18.38
CA ARG A 9 -6.09 -9.67 18.92
C ARG A 9 -4.76 -9.36 18.23
N ARG A 10 -3.95 -10.39 17.93
CA ARG A 10 -2.68 -10.20 17.20
C ARG A 10 -2.93 -9.75 15.76
N MET A 11 -3.91 -10.31 15.07
CA MET A 11 -4.27 -9.91 13.71
C MET A 11 -4.81 -8.48 13.68
N GLU A 12 -5.62 -8.08 14.67
CA GLU A 12 -6.09 -6.71 14.81
C GLU A 12 -4.95 -5.73 15.07
N GLN A 13 -3.99 -6.09 15.93
CA GLN A 13 -2.83 -5.25 16.19
C GLN A 13 -1.93 -5.09 14.96
N LEU A 14 -1.68 -6.18 14.22
CA LEU A 14 -0.90 -6.13 12.98
C LEU A 14 -1.60 -5.29 11.91
N ALA A 15 -2.89 -5.53 11.68
CA ALA A 15 -3.68 -4.78 10.71
C ALA A 15 -3.81 -3.30 11.11
N GLY A 16 -4.02 -3.02 12.40
CA GLY A 16 -4.12 -1.66 12.92
C GLY A 16 -2.80 -0.90 12.84
N GLY A 17 -1.69 -1.56 13.20
CA GLY A 17 -0.36 -0.99 13.06
C GLY A 17 -0.02 -0.64 11.62
N LEU A 18 -0.33 -1.55 10.68
CA LEU A 18 -0.12 -1.29 9.26
C LEU A 18 -1.01 -0.15 8.74
N ALA A 19 -2.27 -0.10 9.14
CA ALA A 19 -3.19 0.98 8.76
C ALA A 19 -2.74 2.35 9.30
N VAL A 20 -2.18 2.42 10.51
CA VAL A 20 -1.61 3.66 11.05
C VAL A 20 -0.38 4.09 10.25
N LEU A 21 0.52 3.16 9.90
CA LEU A 21 1.65 3.45 9.03
C LEU A 21 1.21 3.95 7.65
N GLY A 22 0.18 3.33 7.08
CA GLY A 22 -0.43 3.80 5.83
C GLY A 22 -1.04 5.20 5.96
N GLY A 23 -1.77 5.47 7.04
CA GLY A 23 -2.34 6.78 7.34
C GLY A 23 -1.29 7.88 7.48
N LEU A 24 -0.15 7.59 8.12
CA LEU A 24 1.00 8.50 8.16
C LEU A 24 1.54 8.80 6.77
N GLY A 25 1.64 7.79 5.90
CA GLY A 25 2.02 7.97 4.50
C GLY A 25 1.03 8.87 3.72
N LEU A 26 -0.27 8.74 4.01
CA LEU A 26 -1.33 9.55 3.41
C LEU A 26 -1.28 11.02 3.87
N LEU A 27 -0.98 11.25 5.16
CA LEU A 27 -0.73 12.59 5.70
C LEU A 27 0.50 13.22 5.06
N PHE A 28 1.59 12.45 4.90
CA PHE A 28 2.79 12.90 4.20
C PHE A 28 2.48 13.28 2.74
N ALA A 29 1.77 12.42 1.99
CA ALA A 29 1.37 12.70 0.62
C ALA A 29 0.51 13.97 0.53
N THR A 30 -0.43 14.15 1.46
CA THR A 30 -1.28 15.35 1.52
C THR A 30 -0.46 16.60 1.80
N ALA A 31 0.46 16.55 2.77
CA ALA A 31 1.35 17.68 3.07
C ALA A 31 2.22 18.05 1.86
N MET A 32 2.75 17.05 1.16
CA MET A 32 3.53 17.24 -0.07
C MET A 32 2.69 17.91 -1.17
N THR A 33 1.45 17.44 -1.39
CA THR A 33 0.51 18.05 -2.36
C THR A 33 0.14 19.49 -1.97
N CYS A 34 -0.10 19.77 -0.69
CA CYS A 34 -0.38 21.13 -0.22
C CYS A 34 0.82 22.06 -0.46
N ALA A 35 2.04 21.62 -0.13
CA ALA A 35 3.26 22.38 -0.38
C ALA A 35 3.46 22.65 -1.88
N SER A 36 3.29 21.64 -2.72
CA SER A 36 3.31 21.75 -4.18
C SER A 36 2.37 22.83 -4.71
N ILE A 37 1.10 22.74 -4.33
CA ILE A 37 0.06 23.66 -4.79
C ILE A 37 0.38 25.08 -4.35
N LEU A 38 0.89 25.25 -3.12
CA LEU A 38 1.28 26.56 -2.61
C LEU A 38 2.44 27.16 -3.41
N LEU A 39 3.49 26.39 -3.71
CA LEU A 39 4.60 26.86 -4.55
C LEU A 39 4.13 27.21 -5.97
N LYS A 40 3.28 26.36 -6.58
CA LYS A 40 2.72 26.61 -7.92
C LYS A 40 1.85 27.87 -7.94
N LEU A 41 1.03 28.08 -6.91
CA LEU A 41 0.15 29.24 -6.79
C LEU A 41 0.94 30.52 -6.55
N LEU A 42 1.94 30.47 -5.66
CA LEU A 42 2.82 31.61 -5.38
C LEU A 42 3.58 32.05 -6.63
N ARG A 43 4.11 31.10 -7.40
CA ARG A 43 4.80 31.39 -8.67
C ARG A 43 3.87 32.06 -9.68
N ARG A 44 2.69 31.48 -9.90
CA ARG A 44 1.68 32.08 -10.81
C ARG A 44 1.23 33.47 -10.36
N GLY A 45 1.09 33.70 -9.06
CA GLY A 45 0.70 35.00 -8.52
C GLY A 45 1.79 36.06 -8.70
N LEU A 46 3.06 35.67 -8.54
CA LEU A 46 4.20 36.57 -8.71
C LEU A 46 4.44 36.92 -10.18
N ASP A 47 4.29 35.95 -11.09
CA ASP A 47 4.33 36.17 -12.54
C ASP A 47 3.22 37.14 -13.01
N TRP A 48 2.06 37.13 -12.35
CA TRP A 48 0.96 38.07 -12.64
C TRP A 48 1.22 39.49 -12.12
N LEU A 49 1.89 39.62 -10.96
CA LEU A 49 2.22 40.92 -10.34
C LEU A 49 3.42 41.62 -10.97
N PHE A 50 4.43 40.87 -11.45
CA PHE A 50 5.67 41.42 -11.98
C PHE A 50 6.04 40.87 -13.38
N PRO A 51 5.36 41.33 -14.45
CA PRO A 51 5.74 41.03 -15.82
C PRO A 51 6.76 42.06 -16.34
N PRO A 52 7.79 41.69 -17.08
CA PRO A 52 8.99 40.91 -16.76
C PRO A 52 10.21 41.84 -16.51
N VAL A 53 10.84 41.77 -15.34
CA VAL A 53 12.22 42.28 -15.15
C VAL A 53 12.96 41.27 -14.28
N ASP A 54 13.88 40.54 -14.92
CA ASP A 54 14.99 39.85 -14.29
C ASP A 54 14.64 38.87 -13.15
N ALA A 55 13.52 38.14 -13.28
CA ALA A 55 13.11 37.06 -12.37
C ALA A 55 14.07 35.84 -12.34
N VAL A 56 15.28 36.00 -12.87
CA VAL A 56 16.38 35.02 -12.85
C VAL A 56 17.08 35.02 -11.48
N LEU A 57 17.07 36.14 -10.74
CA LEU A 57 17.81 36.28 -9.47
C LEU A 57 16.98 36.09 -8.20
N VAL A 58 15.64 36.20 -8.25
CA VAL A 58 14.80 36.17 -7.04
C VAL A 58 14.23 34.76 -6.72
N LEU A 59 14.19 33.81 -7.67
CA LEU A 59 13.38 32.59 -7.52
C LEU A 59 14.00 31.29 -8.06
N GLU A 60 15.32 31.09 -7.98
CA GLU A 60 15.82 29.70 -8.00
C GLU A 60 15.22 28.87 -6.85
N ALA A 61 14.80 29.54 -5.77
CA ALA A 61 14.13 28.95 -4.61
C ALA A 61 12.65 28.55 -4.84
N VAL A 62 11.94 29.11 -5.84
CA VAL A 62 10.52 28.80 -6.12
C VAL A 62 10.39 28.10 -7.47
N ARG A 63 11.16 27.04 -7.64
CA ARG A 63 10.94 26.10 -8.74
C ARG A 63 9.83 25.13 -8.36
N PRO A 64 8.84 24.87 -9.24
CA PRO A 64 7.90 23.78 -9.04
C PRO A 64 8.67 22.48 -8.79
N ILE A 65 8.26 21.71 -7.78
CA ILE A 65 8.95 20.47 -7.45
C ILE A 65 8.62 19.44 -8.54
N LEU A 66 9.57 19.17 -9.43
CA LEU A 66 9.40 18.12 -10.43
C LEU A 66 9.38 16.76 -9.73
N GLY A 67 8.37 15.93 -10.07
CA GLY A 67 8.26 14.53 -9.63
C GLY A 67 7.57 14.31 -8.29
N GLU A 68 7.00 15.36 -7.69
CA GLU A 68 6.10 15.25 -6.53
C GLU A 68 4.87 14.35 -6.80
N GLU A 69 4.34 14.37 -8.03
CA GLU A 69 3.19 13.55 -8.44
C GLU A 69 3.53 12.04 -8.39
N GLU A 70 4.78 11.67 -8.70
CA GLU A 70 5.25 10.27 -8.59
C GLU A 70 5.32 9.86 -7.11
N LEU A 71 5.88 10.74 -6.26
CA LEU A 71 5.99 10.49 -4.81
C LEU A 71 4.62 10.36 -4.14
N VAL A 72 3.67 11.23 -4.50
CA VAL A 72 2.28 11.17 -4.03
C VAL A 72 1.60 9.90 -4.51
N THR A 73 1.79 9.51 -5.78
CA THR A 73 1.22 8.28 -6.35
C THR A 73 1.68 7.05 -5.58
N TYR A 74 2.99 6.92 -5.33
CA TYR A 74 3.52 5.80 -4.54
C TYR A 74 3.10 5.86 -3.08
N GLY A 75 3.06 7.06 -2.48
CA GLY A 75 2.60 7.25 -1.11
C GLY A 75 1.14 6.82 -0.90
N VAL A 76 0.24 7.24 -1.80
CA VAL A 76 -1.17 6.83 -1.79
C VAL A 76 -1.29 5.32 -2.02
N GLY A 77 -0.51 4.75 -2.93
CA GLY A 77 -0.49 3.30 -3.18
C GLY A 77 -0.13 2.51 -1.93
N VAL A 78 0.99 2.86 -1.26
CA VAL A 78 1.41 2.23 0.00
C VAL A 78 0.33 2.37 1.06
N ALA A 79 -0.26 3.56 1.20
CA ALA A 79 -1.30 3.80 2.19
C ALA A 79 -2.56 2.95 1.96
N LEU A 80 -2.96 2.76 0.69
CA LEU A 80 -4.09 1.91 0.32
C LEU A 80 -3.82 0.45 0.69
N PHE A 81 -2.70 -0.12 0.25
CA PHE A 81 -2.35 -1.51 0.56
C PHE A 81 -2.16 -1.77 2.06
N ALA A 82 -1.67 -0.77 2.79
CA ALA A 82 -1.50 -0.82 4.24
C ALA A 82 -2.84 -0.78 5.01
N ALA A 83 -3.87 -0.12 4.46
CA ALA A 83 -5.19 -0.02 5.06
C ALA A 83 -6.09 -1.25 4.79
N LEU A 84 -5.86 -1.98 3.68
CA LEU A 84 -6.68 -3.14 3.29
C LEU A 84 -6.87 -4.22 4.38
N PRO A 85 -5.83 -4.64 5.13
CA PRO A 85 -6.01 -5.64 6.19
C PRO A 85 -6.94 -5.15 7.30
N TRP A 86 -6.86 -3.87 7.65
CA TRP A 86 -7.73 -3.28 8.67
C TRP A 86 -9.19 -3.22 8.21
N CYS A 87 -9.42 -2.83 6.95
CA CYS A 87 -10.75 -2.85 6.35
C CYS A 87 -11.36 -4.27 6.37
N MET A 88 -10.54 -5.29 6.09
CA MET A 88 -11.01 -6.68 6.07
C MET A 88 -11.36 -7.21 7.47
N ILE A 89 -10.53 -6.96 8.48
CA ILE A 89 -10.80 -7.47 9.83
C ILE A 89 -12.01 -6.81 10.49
N ARG A 90 -12.19 -5.50 10.24
CA ARG A 90 -13.33 -4.69 10.71
C ARG A 90 -14.62 -4.92 9.91
N ARG A 91 -14.57 -5.74 8.84
CA ARG A 91 -15.69 -5.94 7.90
C ARG A 91 -16.22 -4.61 7.33
N GLY A 92 -15.32 -3.68 7.02
CA GLY A 92 -15.64 -2.39 6.41
C GLY A 92 -15.86 -2.45 4.89
N HIS A 93 -15.90 -3.65 4.30
CA HIS A 93 -16.30 -3.82 2.90
C HIS A 93 -17.81 -3.63 2.76
N ILE A 94 -18.27 -3.20 1.58
CA ILE A 94 -19.71 -3.04 1.30
C ILE A 94 -20.35 -4.42 1.42
N LYS A 95 -21.01 -4.65 2.55
CA LYS A 95 -21.86 -5.82 2.71
C LYS A 95 -23.15 -5.58 1.95
N VAL A 96 -23.76 -6.66 1.52
CA VAL A 96 -25.11 -6.62 0.95
C VAL A 96 -26.14 -6.49 2.08
N ASP A 97 -25.91 -5.57 3.03
CA ASP A 97 -26.78 -5.31 4.19
C ASP A 97 -28.17 -4.83 3.74
N LEU A 98 -28.26 -4.29 2.52
CA LEU A 98 -29.53 -3.87 1.91
C LEU A 98 -30.49 -5.04 1.65
N LEU A 99 -29.96 -6.27 1.49
CA LEU A 99 -30.78 -7.47 1.27
C LEU A 99 -30.85 -8.38 2.51
N GLU A 100 -30.13 -8.06 3.59
CA GLU A 100 -30.19 -8.82 4.85
C GLU A 100 -31.61 -9.02 5.41
N PRO A 101 -32.53 -8.04 5.38
CA PRO A 101 -33.89 -8.25 5.92
C PRO A 101 -34.77 -9.16 5.04
N LEU A 102 -34.37 -9.42 3.79
CA LEU A 102 -35.10 -10.29 2.85
C LEU A 102 -34.65 -11.75 2.93
N PHE A 103 -33.48 -12.02 3.52
CA PHE A 103 -32.86 -13.34 3.53
C PHE A 103 -32.71 -13.91 4.94
N GLY A 104 -32.89 -15.22 5.10
CA GLY A 104 -32.74 -15.91 6.39
C GLY A 104 -31.29 -15.91 6.91
N GLY A 105 -31.12 -16.00 8.23
CA GLY A 105 -29.81 -15.86 8.89
C GLY A 105 -28.72 -16.87 8.49
N ARG A 106 -29.06 -17.98 7.82
CA ARG A 106 -28.09 -18.92 7.21
C ARG A 106 -27.54 -18.39 5.88
N PHE A 107 -28.39 -17.77 5.06
CA PHE A 107 -27.98 -17.23 3.76
C PHE A 107 -27.07 -16.01 3.92
N ASN A 108 -27.37 -15.13 4.88
CA ASN A 108 -26.51 -13.97 5.16
C ASN A 108 -25.10 -14.40 5.59
N ARG A 109 -24.98 -15.47 6.38
CA ARG A 109 -23.66 -16.04 6.75
C ARG A 109 -22.93 -16.68 5.57
N ALA A 110 -23.66 -17.26 4.61
CA ALA A 110 -23.06 -17.79 3.39
C ALA A 110 -22.54 -16.66 2.49
N LEU A 111 -23.27 -15.54 2.40
CA LEU A 111 -22.83 -14.33 1.70
C LEU A 111 -21.59 -13.71 2.35
N ASP A 112 -21.55 -13.62 3.69
CA ASP A 112 -20.37 -13.19 4.44
C ASP A 112 -19.14 -14.07 4.11
N LEU A 113 -19.31 -15.38 4.12
CA LEU A 113 -18.24 -16.33 3.79
C LEU A 113 -17.78 -16.17 2.34
N LEU A 114 -18.71 -15.97 1.40
CA LEU A 114 -18.40 -15.77 0.00
C LEU A 114 -17.62 -14.47 -0.23
N GLY A 115 -18.00 -13.39 0.46
CA GLY A 115 -17.27 -12.11 0.43
C GLY A 115 -15.84 -12.24 0.97
N ASP A 116 -15.69 -12.87 2.14
CA ASP A 116 -14.37 -13.11 2.73
C ASP A 116 -13.51 -14.02 1.84
N LEU A 117 -14.11 -15.05 1.22
CA LEU A 117 -13.42 -15.95 0.30
C LEU A 117 -12.99 -15.22 -0.98
N ALA A 118 -13.86 -14.40 -1.57
CA ALA A 118 -13.54 -13.62 -2.76
C ALA A 118 -12.36 -12.67 -2.51
N LEU A 119 -12.37 -11.95 -1.38
CA LEU A 119 -11.26 -11.09 -0.98
C LEU A 119 -9.98 -11.89 -0.72
N ALA A 120 -10.06 -13.07 -0.09
CA ALA A 120 -8.90 -13.95 0.11
C ALA A 120 -8.33 -14.47 -1.22
N VAL A 121 -9.17 -14.82 -2.19
CA VAL A 121 -8.74 -15.23 -3.54
C VAL A 121 -8.07 -14.07 -4.26
N ILE A 122 -8.64 -12.87 -4.21
CA ILE A 122 -8.02 -11.68 -4.81
C ILE A 122 -6.66 -11.41 -4.16
N ALA A 123 -6.57 -11.44 -2.82
CA ALA A 123 -5.32 -11.28 -2.09
C ALA A 123 -4.27 -12.33 -2.52
N TYR A 124 -4.67 -13.59 -2.64
CA TYR A 124 -3.81 -14.68 -3.11
C TYR A 124 -3.30 -14.45 -4.54
N LEU A 125 -4.19 -14.03 -5.46
CA LEU A 125 -3.81 -13.76 -6.86
C LEU A 125 -2.84 -12.59 -6.97
N ILE A 126 -3.06 -11.52 -6.21
CA ILE A 126 -2.17 -10.37 -6.16
C ILE A 126 -0.80 -10.80 -5.60
N LEU A 127 -0.79 -11.50 -4.46
CA LEU A 127 0.42 -11.98 -3.81
C LEU A 127 1.24 -12.88 -4.74
N THR A 128 0.63 -13.92 -5.30
CA THR A 128 1.33 -14.88 -6.19
C THR A 128 1.86 -14.22 -7.44
N ARG A 129 1.11 -13.27 -8.04
CA ARG A 129 1.54 -12.57 -9.24
C ARG A 129 2.67 -11.57 -8.95
N GLN A 130 2.59 -10.80 -7.88
CA GLN A 130 3.65 -9.86 -7.50
C GLN A 130 4.92 -10.59 -7.07
N TRP A 131 4.80 -11.63 -6.24
CA TRP A 131 5.90 -12.52 -5.88
C TRP A 131 6.61 -13.05 -7.12
N PHE A 132 5.87 -13.59 -8.09
CA PHE A 132 6.49 -14.11 -9.31
C PHE A 132 7.22 -13.03 -10.11
N LEU A 133 6.69 -11.80 -10.18
CA LEU A 133 7.33 -10.69 -10.89
C LEU A 133 8.63 -10.22 -10.20
N ILE A 134 8.62 -10.13 -8.87
CA ILE A 134 9.81 -9.76 -8.07
C ILE A 134 10.90 -10.83 -8.21
N PHE A 135 10.52 -12.10 -8.04
CA PHE A 135 11.49 -13.21 -8.09
C PHE A 135 12.00 -13.51 -9.49
N LYS A 136 11.19 -13.33 -10.54
CA LYS A 136 11.68 -13.45 -11.92
C LYS A 136 12.75 -12.42 -12.24
N LYS A 137 12.63 -11.20 -11.70
CA LYS A 137 13.66 -10.16 -11.81
C LYS A 137 14.90 -10.51 -10.98
N ALA A 138 14.71 -10.96 -9.74
CA ALA A 138 15.80 -11.36 -8.84
C ALA A 138 16.60 -12.58 -9.36
N ARG A 139 15.98 -13.51 -10.09
CA ARG A 139 16.61 -14.72 -10.62
C ARG A 139 17.54 -14.47 -11.82
N ARG A 140 17.52 -13.27 -12.41
CA ARG A 140 18.40 -12.89 -13.53
C ARG A 140 19.70 -12.22 -13.05
N SER A 141 19.82 -11.85 -11.77
CA SER A 141 21.07 -11.36 -11.18
C SER A 141 21.79 -12.50 -10.44
N GLU A 142 23.02 -12.82 -10.84
CA GLU A 142 23.82 -13.94 -10.30
C GLU A 142 24.20 -13.79 -8.81
N GLU A 143 24.01 -12.62 -8.19
CA GLU A 143 24.19 -12.44 -6.74
C GLU A 143 23.01 -11.64 -6.15
N SER A 144 22.42 -12.16 -5.07
CA SER A 144 21.27 -11.54 -4.41
C SER A 144 21.63 -10.16 -3.84
N PHE A 145 20.74 -9.16 -3.94
CA PHE A 145 20.90 -7.82 -3.33
C PHE A 145 21.32 -7.89 -1.85
N PHE A 146 20.77 -8.84 -1.09
CA PHE A 146 21.18 -9.09 0.29
C PHE A 146 22.62 -9.59 0.41
N GLY A 147 23.12 -10.38 -0.54
CA GLY A 147 24.53 -10.78 -0.63
C GLY A 147 25.45 -9.59 -0.86
N ALA A 148 25.07 -8.65 -1.72
CA ALA A 148 25.81 -7.40 -1.96
C ALA A 148 25.76 -6.43 -0.78
N LEU A 149 24.65 -6.39 -0.03
CA LEU A 149 24.50 -5.59 1.17
C LEU A 149 25.33 -6.16 2.34
N PHE A 150 25.39 -7.49 2.47
CA PHE A 150 26.18 -8.16 3.51
C PHE A 150 27.68 -8.29 3.15
N SER A 151 28.07 -8.09 1.89
CA SER A 151 29.49 -8.11 1.46
C SER A 151 30.22 -6.78 1.69
N GLY A 152 29.53 -5.70 2.07
CA GLY A 152 30.14 -4.43 2.48
C GLY A 152 30.69 -3.57 1.33
N ASP A 153 30.47 -3.95 0.08
CA ASP A 153 31.04 -3.27 -1.08
C ASP A 153 30.09 -2.16 -1.58
N VAL A 154 30.29 -0.96 -1.02
CA VAL A 154 29.37 0.19 -1.14
C VAL A 154 29.24 0.72 -2.57
N SER A 155 30.27 0.53 -3.40
CA SER A 155 30.31 0.93 -4.81
C SER A 155 29.44 0.04 -5.69
N VAL A 156 29.48 -1.28 -5.47
CA VAL A 156 28.68 -2.27 -6.22
C VAL A 156 27.19 -2.18 -5.85
N VAL A 157 26.89 -1.91 -4.58
CA VAL A 157 25.52 -1.60 -4.13
C VAL A 157 25.02 -0.30 -4.77
N GLY A 158 25.88 0.73 -4.86
CA GLY A 158 25.57 2.00 -5.52
C GLY A 158 25.26 1.86 -7.01
N ASP A 159 26.08 1.11 -7.75
CA ASP A 159 25.88 0.89 -9.19
C ASP A 159 24.64 0.02 -9.48
N ARG A 160 24.30 -0.94 -8.62
CA ARG A 160 23.12 -1.81 -8.77
C ARG A 160 21.82 -1.16 -8.29
N LEU A 161 21.88 -0.21 -7.35
CA LEU A 161 20.73 0.64 -6.98
C LEU A 161 20.25 1.47 -8.18
N ARG A 162 21.16 1.77 -9.12
CA ARG A 162 20.92 2.55 -10.33
C ARG A 162 20.39 1.72 -11.52
N ASP A 163 20.57 0.40 -11.51
CA ASP A 163 20.19 -0.51 -12.62
C ASP A 163 18.70 -0.97 -12.57
N GLY A 164 17.86 -0.21 -11.86
CA GLY A 164 16.43 -0.48 -11.67
C GLY A 164 15.53 0.12 -12.75
N GLN A 165 14.24 -0.22 -12.73
CA GLN A 165 13.25 0.65 -13.39
C GLN A 165 13.20 1.90 -12.52
N GLU A 166 13.59 3.04 -13.07
CA GLU A 166 13.58 4.33 -12.39
C GLU A 166 12.25 5.04 -12.63
N SER A 167 11.84 5.88 -11.67
CA SER A 167 10.72 6.78 -11.88
C SER A 167 11.07 7.81 -12.95
N GLN A 168 10.10 8.22 -13.78
CA GLN A 168 10.38 8.95 -15.02
C GLN A 168 10.89 10.37 -14.75
N ILE A 169 10.46 10.96 -13.64
CA ILE A 169 10.79 12.35 -13.30
C ILE A 169 11.83 12.39 -12.18
N LEU A 170 11.63 11.60 -11.12
CA LEU A 170 12.52 11.62 -9.96
C LEU A 170 13.75 10.72 -10.09
N GLY A 171 13.79 9.83 -11.09
CA GLY A 171 14.89 8.87 -11.25
C GLY A 171 15.01 7.89 -10.09
N LEU A 172 13.96 7.74 -9.27
CA LEU A 172 14.04 6.90 -8.06
C LEU A 172 13.92 5.42 -8.41
N PRO A 173 14.73 4.54 -7.78
CA PRO A 173 14.59 3.11 -7.98
C PRO A 173 13.26 2.61 -7.42
N LEU A 174 12.48 1.90 -8.25
CA LEU A 174 11.15 1.40 -7.87
C LEU A 174 11.14 0.08 -7.09
N TRP A 175 12.27 -0.60 -6.97
CA TRP A 175 12.32 -1.89 -6.27
C TRP A 175 11.91 -1.84 -4.78
N PRO A 176 12.19 -0.78 -3.99
CA PRO A 176 11.78 -0.72 -2.59
C PRO A 176 10.27 -0.65 -2.45
N THR A 177 9.59 0.07 -3.36
CA THR A 177 8.13 0.21 -3.31
C THR A 177 7.45 -1.13 -3.59
N TYR A 178 8.01 -1.95 -4.48
CA TYR A 178 7.51 -3.32 -4.71
C TYR A 178 7.69 -4.23 -3.49
N MET A 179 8.81 -4.13 -2.77
CA MET A 179 9.04 -4.92 -1.55
C MET A 179 8.08 -4.53 -0.42
N VAL A 180 7.85 -3.23 -0.25
CA VAL A 180 6.88 -2.73 0.74
C VAL A 180 5.46 -3.16 0.38
N ALA A 181 5.09 -3.06 -0.90
CA ALA A 181 3.77 -3.51 -1.37
C ALA A 181 3.56 -5.01 -1.14
N GLU A 182 4.57 -5.84 -1.45
CA GLU A 182 4.51 -7.29 -1.23
C GLU A 182 4.31 -7.63 0.26
N LEU A 183 5.02 -6.96 1.17
CA LEU A 183 4.86 -7.14 2.60
C LEU A 183 3.42 -6.81 3.04
N CYS A 184 2.87 -5.69 2.59
CA CYS A 184 1.51 -5.28 2.90
C CYS A 184 0.48 -6.31 2.38
N VAL A 185 0.67 -6.81 1.15
CA VAL A 185 -0.21 -7.81 0.56
C VAL A 185 -0.10 -9.17 1.27
N ALA A 186 1.09 -9.56 1.73
CA ALA A 186 1.28 -10.78 2.52
C ALA A 186 0.51 -10.72 3.85
N VAL A 187 0.57 -9.57 4.54
CA VAL A 187 -0.23 -9.33 5.76
C VAL A 187 -1.72 -9.32 5.43
N PHE A 188 -2.13 -8.69 4.32
CA PHE A 188 -3.51 -8.69 3.86
C PHE A 188 -4.03 -10.11 3.61
N PHE A 189 -3.26 -10.95 2.92
CA PHE A 189 -3.62 -12.34 2.66
C PHE A 189 -3.73 -13.15 3.96
N MET A 190 -2.81 -12.95 4.91
CA MET A 190 -2.86 -13.60 6.22
C MET A 190 -4.15 -13.25 6.99
N VAL A 191 -4.51 -11.97 7.02
CA VAL A 191 -5.75 -11.49 7.64
C VAL A 191 -6.97 -12.02 6.89
N ALA A 192 -6.91 -12.09 5.56
CA ALA A 192 -7.99 -12.63 4.74
C ALA A 192 -8.27 -14.11 5.04
N CYS A 193 -7.24 -14.94 5.12
CA CYS A 193 -7.37 -16.34 5.53
C CYS A 193 -7.99 -16.46 6.92
N PHE A 194 -7.59 -15.60 7.87
CA PHE A 194 -8.19 -15.58 9.20
C PHE A 194 -9.68 -15.22 9.18
N CYS A 195 -10.09 -14.22 8.39
CA CYS A 195 -11.49 -13.85 8.21
C CYS A 195 -12.31 -14.98 7.60
N VAL A 196 -11.81 -15.67 6.58
CA VAL A 196 -12.47 -16.86 6.00
C VAL A 196 -12.67 -17.95 7.05
N LEU A 197 -11.65 -18.25 7.87
CA LEU A 197 -11.77 -19.24 8.95
C LEU A 197 -12.78 -18.80 10.02
N ARG A 198 -12.83 -17.50 10.34
CA ARG A 198 -13.81 -16.93 11.27
C ARG A 198 -15.23 -17.08 10.76
N SER A 199 -15.48 -16.73 9.50
CA SER A 199 -16.80 -16.80 8.87
C SER A 199 -17.26 -18.25 8.62
N ALA A 200 -16.35 -19.15 8.23
CA ALA A 200 -16.65 -20.58 8.09
C ALA A 200 -17.07 -21.21 9.43
N ARG A 201 -16.41 -20.86 10.53
CA ARG A 201 -16.80 -21.30 11.88
C ARG A 201 -18.15 -20.75 12.31
N ALA A 202 -18.47 -19.50 11.96
CA ALA A 202 -19.76 -18.88 12.27
C ALA A 202 -20.92 -19.56 11.52
N LEU A 203 -20.68 -19.99 10.28
CA LEU A 203 -21.64 -20.76 9.49
C LEU A 203 -21.88 -22.15 10.10
N TRP A 204 -20.82 -22.87 10.48
CA TRP A 204 -20.95 -24.19 11.11
C TRP A 204 -21.69 -24.10 12.45
N ARG A 205 -21.36 -23.12 13.31
CA ARG A 205 -21.93 -23.04 14.67
C ARG A 205 -23.39 -22.64 14.77
N GLY A 206 -23.95 -21.89 13.82
CA GLY A 206 -25.41 -21.69 13.77
C GLY A 206 -26.11 -22.55 12.74
N GLY A 207 -25.45 -23.64 12.34
CA GLY A 207 -26.10 -24.76 11.69
C GLY A 207 -26.76 -25.74 12.67
N ALA A 208 -26.38 -25.69 13.95
CA ALA A 208 -27.07 -26.32 15.09
C ALA A 208 -28.12 -25.36 15.66
#